data_AF-A0A521XCL6-F1
#
_entry.id   AF-A0A521XCL6-F1
#
_cell.length_a   1.000
_cell.length_b   1.000
_cell.length_c   1.000
_cell.angle_alpha   90.00
_cell.angle_beta   90.00
_cell.angle_gamma   90.00
#
_symmetry.space_group_name_H-M   'P 1'
#
loop_
_entity.id
_entity.type
_entity.pdbx_description
1 polymer ?
#
loop_
_entity_poly.entity_id
_entity_poly.type
_entity_poly.pdbx_seq_one_letter_code
_entity_poly.pdbx_strand_id
1 'polypeptide(L)' 'MRIAQKGNRRGIEIIANDKGPGIPDIALAMQDGYSSRRSLGIGLPGTKRLMDEFEIISQSGYGTVVTIRKWNSQQSRQG' A
#
# COMPACT_ATOMS: atom_id res chain seq x y z
N MET A 1 -4.17 9.08 8.07
CA MET A 1 -4.90 9.19 6.79
C MET A 1 -5.08 10.67 6.48
N ARG A 2 -4.87 11.10 5.24
CA ARG A 2 -5.05 12.50 4.81
C ARG A 2 -5.67 12.58 3.42
N ILE A 3 -6.19 13.76 3.07
CA ILE A 3 -6.57 14.05 1.68
C ILE A 3 -5.30 14.19 0.85
N ALA A 4 -5.26 13.47 -0.27
CA ALA A 4 -4.21 13.57 -1.27
C ALA A 4 -4.71 14.40 -2.46
N GLN A 5 -3.80 15.15 -3.07
CA GLN A 5 -4.07 15.91 -4.29
C GLN A 5 -2.97 15.62 -5.31
N LYS A 6 -3.35 15.35 -6.56
CA LYS A 6 -2.43 15.15 -7.69
C LYS A 6 -3.06 15.75 -8.94
N GLY A 7 -2.62 16.95 -9.31
CA GLY A 7 -3.33 17.78 -10.30
C GLY A 7 -4.77 18.03 -9.86
N ASN A 8 -5.73 17.80 -10.76
CA ASN A 8 -7.17 17.95 -10.47
C ASN A 8 -7.78 16.75 -9.73
N ARG A 9 -7.01 15.70 -9.42
CA ARG A 9 -7.52 14.52 -8.71
C ARG A 9 -7.39 14.74 -7.20
N ARG A 10 -8.49 14.52 -6.49
CA ARG A 10 -8.50 14.36 -5.03
C ARG A 10 -8.62 12.90 -4.66
N GLY A 11 -8.01 12.52 -3.56
CA GLY A 11 -8.01 11.14 -3.08
C GLY A 11 -7.72 11.06 -1.60
N ILE A 12 -7.48 9.84 -1.15
CA ILE A 12 -7.09 9.52 0.21
C ILE A 12 -5.69 8.92 0.15
N GLU A 13 -4.79 9.43 0.99
CA GLU A 13 -3.52 8.77 1.29
C GLU A 13 -3.54 8.19 2.71
N ILE A 14 -3.04 6.97 2.81
CA ILE A 14 -2.83 6.26 4.06
C ILE A 14 -1.35 5.90 4.12
N ILE A 15 -0.72 6.24 5.24
CA ILE A 15 0.64 5.82 5.58
C ILE A 15 0.52 4.90 6.79
N ALA A 16 0.88 3.63 6.60
CA ALA A 16 1.03 2.66 7.67
C ALA A 16 2.52 2.54 8.01
N ASN A 17 2.88 2.73 9.28
CA ASN A 17 4.25 2.69 9.76
C ASN A 17 4.34 1.82 11.01
N ASP A 18 5.30 0.91 11.04
CA ASP A 18 5.64 0.10 12.19
C ASP A 18 7.15 0.09 12.46
N LYS A 19 7.52 -0.22 13.71
CA LYS A 19 8.92 -0.39 14.16
C LYS A 19 9.28 -1.87 14.36
N GLY A 20 8.69 -2.75 13.57
CA GLY A 20 8.92 -4.18 13.61
C GLY A 20 10.26 -4.59 12.99
N PRO A 21 10.47 -5.89 12.73
CA PRO A 21 11.73 -6.39 12.19
C PRO A 21 11.97 -6.03 10.71
N GLY A 22 11.03 -5.39 10.03
CA GLY A 22 11.07 -5.15 8.59
C GLY A 22 10.83 -6.39 7.74
N ILE A 23 10.91 -6.22 6.42
CA ILE A 23 10.67 -7.21 5.37
C ILE A 23 11.96 -7.31 4.55
N PRO A 24 12.76 -8.38 4.71
CA PRO A 24 14.05 -8.52 4.02
C PRO A 24 13.92 -8.64 2.49
N ASP A 25 12.91 -9.38 2.02
CA ASP A 25 12.62 -9.56 0.61
C ASP A 25 11.19 -9.08 0.29
N ILE A 26 11.12 -7.82 -0.16
CA ILE A 26 9.85 -7.19 -0.53
C ILE A 26 9.24 -7.89 -1.75
N ALA A 27 10.05 -8.33 -2.72
CA ALA A 27 9.53 -8.97 -3.92
C ALA A 27 8.81 -10.28 -3.58
N LEU A 28 9.39 -11.08 -2.69
CA LEU A 28 8.78 -12.30 -2.18
C LEU A 28 7.51 -12.02 -1.36
N ALA A 29 7.54 -11.01 -0.47
CA ALA A 29 6.37 -10.59 0.32
C ALA A 29 5.19 -10.08 -0.53
N MET A 30 5.46 -9.69 -1.78
CA MET A 30 4.46 -9.25 -2.75
C MET A 30 3.89 -10.38 -3.61
N GLN A 31 4.33 -11.63 -3.42
CA GLN A 31 3.76 -12.80 -4.10
C GLN A 31 2.48 -13.26 -3.39
N ASP A 32 1.42 -13.54 -4.16
CA ASP A 32 0.20 -14.11 -3.61
C ASP A 32 0.48 -15.47 -2.94
N GLY A 33 -0.12 -15.68 -1.76
CA GLY A 33 0.04 -16.94 -1.02
C GLY A 33 1.30 -17.01 -0.15
N TYR A 34 2.28 -16.12 -0.34
CA TYR A 34 3.49 -16.12 0.48
C TYR A 34 3.26 -15.44 1.84
N SER A 35 3.65 -16.10 2.93
CA SER A 35 3.61 -15.54 4.27
C SER A 35 4.74 -16.08 5.13
N SER A 36 5.39 -15.17 5.87
CA SER A 36 6.35 -15.53 6.92
C SER A 36 5.68 -15.79 8.28
N ARG A 37 4.37 -15.54 8.42
CA ARG A 37 3.62 -15.66 9.67
C ARG A 37 2.27 -16.34 9.46
N ARG A 38 2.26 -17.65 9.19
CA ARG A 38 1.08 -18.56 9.14
C ARG A 38 -0.26 -17.89 8.73
N SER A 39 -0.21 -17.04 7.71
CA SER A 39 -1.35 -16.30 7.18
C SER A 39 -1.47 -16.59 5.70
N LEU A 40 -2.58 -16.20 5.08
CA LEU A 40 -2.84 -16.51 3.67
C LEU A 40 -1.90 -15.78 2.69
N GLY A 41 -1.11 -14.80 3.11
CA GLY A 41 -0.20 -14.09 2.22
C GLY A 41 -0.87 -13.17 1.19
N ILE A 42 -2.15 -12.84 1.38
CA ILE A 42 -2.94 -12.04 0.41
C ILE A 42 -3.02 -10.54 0.74
N GLY A 43 -2.47 -10.12 1.89
CA GLY A 43 -2.64 -8.76 2.42
C GLY A 43 -1.97 -7.66 1.59
N LEU A 44 -0.63 -7.72 1.48
CA LEU A 44 0.14 -6.75 0.68
C LEU A 44 -0.20 -6.83 -0.83
N PRO A 45 -0.25 -8.03 -1.45
CA PRO A 45 -0.64 -8.15 -2.86
C PRO A 45 -2.05 -7.62 -3.12
N GLY A 46 -3.01 -7.96 -2.25
CA GLY A 46 -4.39 -7.48 -2.33
C GLY A 46 -4.49 -5.96 -2.20
N THR A 47 -3.73 -5.37 -1.27
CA THR A 47 -3.69 -3.91 -1.08
C THR A 47 -3.15 -3.21 -2.33
N LYS A 48 -2.05 -3.70 -2.90
CA LYS A 48 -1.48 -3.15 -4.16
C LYS A 48 -2.46 -3.25 -5.32
N ARG A 49 -3.29 -4.31 -5.39
CA ARG A 49 -4.34 -4.44 -6.41
C ARG A 49 -5.50 -3.45 -6.24
N LEU A 50 -5.89 -3.16 -5.00
CA LEU A 50 -7.05 -2.30 -4.72
C LEU A 50 -6.74 -0.80 -4.85
N MET A 51 -5.50 -0.42 -4.54
CA MET A 51 -5.05 0.97 -4.51
C MET A 51 -4.55 1.41 -5.88
N ASP A 52 -4.64 2.71 -6.16
CA ASP A 52 -4.16 3.26 -7.44
C ASP A 52 -2.65 3.52 -7.40
N GLU A 53 -2.12 3.86 -6.22
CA GLU A 53 -0.70 3.98 -5.97
C GLU A 53 -0.33 3.20 -4.70
N PHE A 54 0.82 2.54 -4.75
CA PHE A 54 1.34 1.71 -3.67
C PHE A 54 2.86 1.83 -3.63
N GLU A 55 3.38 2.26 -2.48
CA GLU A 55 4.79 2.38 -2.18
C GLU A 55 5.07 1.64 -0.87
N ILE A 56 6.16 0.87 -0.84
CA ILE A 56 6.61 0.17 0.36
C ILE A 56 8.12 0.38 0.52
N ILE A 57 8.51 0.80 1.71
CA ILE A 57 9.90 0.90 2.13
C ILE A 57 10.01 0.08 3.40
N SER A 58 10.93 -0.88 3.42
CA SER A 58 11.17 -1.72 4.58
C SER A 58 12.66 -1.93 4.76
N GLN A 59 13.08 -1.93 6.01
CA GLN A 59 14.47 -2.17 6.36
C GLN A 59 14.55 -3.13 7.54
N SER A 60 15.35 -4.19 7.37
CA SER A 60 15.55 -5.20 8.40
C SER A 60 16.06 -4.59 9.69
N GLY A 61 15.35 -4.82 10.79
CA GLY A 61 15.65 -4.27 12.12
C GLY A 61 15.11 -2.87 12.40
N TYR A 62 14.51 -2.18 11.41
CA TYR A 62 14.00 -0.81 11.57
C TYR A 62 12.48 -0.71 11.42
N GLY A 63 11.89 -1.55 10.58
CA GLY A 63 10.43 -1.60 10.40
C GLY A 63 10.01 -1.43 8.94
N THR A 64 8.74 -1.10 8.75
CA THR A 64 8.13 -0.97 7.43
C THR A 64 7.24 0.27 7.37
N VAL A 65 7.32 0.98 6.25
CA VAL A 65 6.42 2.06 5.88
C VAL A 65 5.74 1.68 4.57
N VAL A 66 4.40 1.68 4.58
CA VAL A 66 3.57 1.49 3.39
C VAL A 66 2.76 2.74 3.16
N THR A 67 2.93 3.36 2.00
CA THR A 67 2.14 4.51 1.56
C THR A 67 1.22 4.06 0.42
N ILE A 68 -0.07 4.25 0.59
CA ILE A 68 -1.08 3.92 -0.43
C ILE A 68 -1.96 5.11 -0.73
N ARG A 69 -2.37 5.23 -2.00
CA ARG A 69 -3.31 6.26 -2.43
C ARG A 69 -4.45 5.64 -3.23
N LYS A 70 -5.66 6.09 -2.92
CA LYS A 70 -6.85 5.87 -3.74
C LYS A 70 -7.40 7.21 -4.19
N TRP A 71 -7.54 7.40 -5.48
CA TRP A 71 -8.08 8.61 -6.08
C TRP A 71 -9.59 8.48 -6.25
N ASN A 72 -10.30 9.57 -6.03
CA ASN A 72 -11.72 9.61 -6.32
C ASN A 72 -11.93 9.45 -7.83
N SER A 73 -12.77 8.49 -8.22
CA SER A 73 -13.06 8.17 -9.62
C SER A 73 -14.15 9.07 -10.21
N GLN A 74 -14.46 10.22 -9.60
CA GLN A 74 -15.37 11.19 -10.19
C GLN A 74 -14.73 11.79 -11.47
N GLN A 75 -14.82 11.01 -12.56
CA GLN A 75 -15.18 11.55 -13.85
C GLN A 75 -16.45 12.35 -13.62
N SER A 76 -16.39 13.62 -14.00
CA SER A 76 -17.56 14.43 -14.27
C SER A 76 -18.59 13.54 -14.97
N ARG A 77 -19.70 13.22 -14.29
CA ARG A 77 -20.93 12.90 -14.98
C ARG A 77 -21.33 14.19 -15.71
N GLN A 78 -20.72 14.45 -16.85
CA GLN A 78 -21.18 15.43 -17.83
C GLN A 78 -21.85 14.62 -18.93
N GLY A 79 -23.15 14.88 -19.12
CA GLY A 79 -23.99 14.28 -20.17
C GLY A 79 -24.96 13.27 -19.61
#